data_AF-A0A840EMT1-F1
#
_entry.id   AF-A0A840EMT1-F1
#
_cell.length_a   1.000
_cell.length_b   1.000
_cell.length_c   1.000
_cell.angle_alpha   90.00
_cell.angle_beta   90.00
_cell.angle_gamma   90.00
#
_symmetry.space_group_name_H-M   'P 1'
#
loop_
_entity.id
_entity.type
_entity.pdbx_description
1 polymer ?
#
loop_
_entity_poly.entity_id
_entity_poly.type
_entity_poly.pdbx_seq_one_letter_code
_entity_poly.pdbx_strand_id
1 'polypeptide(L)'
;MEKEIPLITDEGYKYLIVFKEFCNTPRDYGIVIIDVSIILMDDITPINSLKTFFRFSQLILDYLNENNVILYYYCDTSNITIRNNRKRKITPQEFRSKLFSRIFEKINSQDFIEKPIKINDPENGHHYTSLICHKENFKLLLKIEKDLKSTEK
;
A
#
# COMPACT_ATOMS: atom_id res chain seq x y z
N MET A 1 7.70 -15.57 -4.64
CA MET A 1 6.42 -14.84 -4.54
C MET A 1 6.21 -14.42 -3.11
N GLU A 2 5.92 -15.31 -2.15
CA GLU A 2 5.91 -14.86 -0.75
C GLU A 2 7.31 -14.43 -0.28
N LYS A 3 7.37 -13.33 0.49
CA LYS A 3 8.63 -12.74 0.97
C LYS A 3 8.37 -12.00 2.26
N GLU A 4 9.25 -12.18 3.23
CA GLU A 4 9.26 -11.42 4.48
C GLU A 4 10.59 -10.70 4.61
N ILE A 5 10.54 -9.39 4.86
CA ILE A 5 11.72 -8.54 4.95
C ILE A 5 11.70 -7.83 6.30
N PRO A 6 12.51 -8.27 7.28
CA PRO A 6 12.72 -7.51 8.49
C PRO A 6 13.49 -6.22 8.16
N LEU A 7 13.04 -5.10 8.72
CA LEU A 7 13.65 -3.80 8.53
C LEU A 7 13.81 -3.10 9.88
N ILE A 8 15.02 -2.61 10.15
CA ILE A 8 15.26 -1.66 11.22
C ILE A 8 15.45 -0.28 10.59
N THR A 9 14.66 0.68 11.01
CA THR A 9 14.72 2.06 10.50
C THR A 9 15.86 2.83 11.18
N ASP A 10 16.24 3.97 10.61
CA ASP A 10 17.28 4.82 11.20
C ASP A 10 16.84 5.41 12.55
N GLU A 11 15.52 5.49 12.78
CA GLU A 11 14.92 5.88 14.06
C GLU A 11 14.89 4.76 15.11
N GLY A 12 15.33 3.55 14.75
CA GLY A 12 15.40 2.39 15.63
C GLY A 12 14.13 1.53 15.69
N TYR A 13 13.10 1.85 14.90
CA TYR A 13 11.86 1.07 14.86
C TYR A 13 12.05 -0.23 14.08
N LYS A 14 11.44 -1.31 14.58
CA LYS A 14 11.47 -2.61 13.90
C LYS A 14 10.19 -2.82 13.12
N TYR A 15 10.34 -3.09 11.84
CA TYR A 15 9.25 -3.42 10.93
C TYR A 15 9.45 -4.80 10.32
N LEU A 16 8.35 -5.44 9.97
CA LEU A 16 8.30 -6.59 9.09
C LEU A 16 7.46 -6.22 7.86
N ILE A 17 8.07 -6.34 6.68
CA ILE A 17 7.38 -6.13 5.42
C ILE A 17 7.05 -7.51 4.85
N VAL A 18 5.77 -7.81 4.70
CA VAL A 18 5.26 -9.11 4.27
C VAL A 18 4.62 -8.96 2.90
N PHE A 19 5.06 -9.80 1.96
CA PHE A 19 4.46 -10.01 0.66
C PHE A 19 3.82 -11.39 0.69
N LYS A 20 2.49 -11.45 0.55
CA LYS A 20 1.74 -12.70 0.60
C LYS A 20 0.72 -12.76 -0.53
N GLU A 21 0.45 -13.94 -1.06
CA GLU A 21 -0.60 -14.07 -2.07
C GLU A 21 -1.97 -13.69 -1.49
N PHE A 22 -2.69 -12.83 -2.22
CA PHE A 22 -4.05 -12.43 -1.89
C PHE A 22 -5.02 -13.46 -2.47
N CYS A 23 -5.44 -14.41 -1.65
CA CYS A 23 -6.28 -15.53 -2.10
C CYS A 23 -7.77 -15.19 -2.30
N ASN A 24 -8.23 -14.01 -1.88
CA ASN A 24 -9.64 -13.62 -1.90
C ASN A 24 -10.03 -12.91 -3.21
N THR A 25 -9.61 -13.45 -4.36
CA THR A 25 -9.97 -12.91 -5.67
C THR A 25 -11.28 -13.51 -6.18
N PRO A 26 -12.20 -12.71 -6.75
CA PRO A 26 -13.49 -13.22 -7.23
C PRO A 26 -13.37 -14.12 -8.47
N ARG A 27 -12.20 -14.12 -9.13
CA ARG A 27 -11.86 -14.99 -10.26
C ARG A 27 -10.34 -15.07 -10.44
N ASP A 28 -9.90 -15.99 -11.27
CA ASP A 28 -8.54 -16.02 -11.81
C ASP A 28 -8.34 -14.90 -12.85
N TYR A 29 -7.28 -14.12 -12.68
CA TYR A 29 -6.89 -13.01 -13.55
C TYR A 29 -5.72 -13.36 -14.47
N GLY A 30 -5.12 -14.55 -14.35
CA GLY A 30 -3.89 -14.93 -15.05
C GLY A 30 -2.64 -14.20 -14.57
N ILE A 31 -2.75 -13.46 -13.45
CA ILE A 31 -1.65 -12.82 -12.74
C ILE A 31 -1.89 -12.98 -11.24
N VAL A 32 -0.81 -13.13 -10.49
CA VAL A 32 -0.90 -13.24 -9.03
C VAL A 32 -1.08 -11.86 -8.42
N ILE A 33 -2.02 -11.75 -7.49
CA ILE A 33 -2.20 -10.57 -6.65
C ILE A 33 -1.48 -10.82 -5.32
N ILE A 34 -0.63 -9.88 -4.92
CA ILE A 34 0.17 -9.98 -3.70
C ILE A 34 -0.28 -8.88 -2.74
N ASP A 35 -0.75 -9.26 -1.56
CA ASP A 35 -0.95 -8.35 -0.45
C ASP A 35 0.40 -7.93 0.15
N VAL A 36 0.53 -6.64 0.41
CA VAL A 36 1.72 -6.04 1.04
C VAL A 36 1.33 -5.44 2.37
N SER A 37 1.92 -5.97 3.44
CA SER A 37 1.75 -5.49 4.80
C SER A 37 3.05 -4.92 5.34
N ILE A 38 3.01 -3.70 5.89
CA ILE A 38 4.13 -3.09 6.63
C ILE A 38 3.75 -3.08 8.10
N ILE A 39 4.29 -4.03 8.86
CA ILE A 39 3.90 -4.30 10.24
C ILE A 39 4.95 -3.70 11.17
N LEU A 40 4.54 -2.79 12.05
CA LEU A 40 5.39 -2.35 13.16
C LEU A 40 5.42 -3.44 14.23
N MET A 41 6.62 -3.85 14.64
CA MET A 41 6.82 -4.92 15.61
C MET A 41 6.84 -4.41 17.07
N ASP A 42 6.93 -3.10 17.25
CA ASP A 42 6.99 -2.43 18.54
C ASP A 42 5.62 -1.83 18.90
N ASP A 43 5.19 -1.90 20.16
CA ASP A 43 3.91 -1.34 20.64
C ASP A 43 4.02 0.16 20.97
N ILE A 44 4.49 0.95 20.01
CA ILE A 44 4.69 2.40 20.14
C ILE A 44 4.20 3.12 18.90
N THR A 45 3.87 4.42 19.02
CA THR A 45 3.56 5.23 17.84
C THR A 45 4.88 5.68 17.18
N PRO A 46 5.19 5.24 15.95
CA PRO A 46 6.46 5.55 15.32
C PRO A 46 6.45 6.96 14.73
N ILE A 47 7.59 7.65 14.81
CA ILE A 47 7.83 8.92 14.11
C ILE A 47 8.84 8.67 12.99
N ASN A 48 8.35 8.18 11.85
CA ASN A 48 9.19 7.87 10.69
C ASN A 48 9.61 9.13 9.94
N SER A 49 10.90 9.20 9.57
CA SER A 49 11.40 10.19 8.63
C SER A 49 10.97 9.90 7.21
N LEU A 50 11.09 10.92 6.35
CA LEU A 50 10.87 10.74 4.91
C LEU A 50 11.82 9.70 4.30
N LYS A 51 13.04 9.56 4.82
CA LYS A 51 14.02 8.56 4.36
C LYS A 51 13.52 7.14 4.61
N THR A 52 12.94 6.89 5.78
CA THR A 52 12.31 5.60 6.10
C THR A 52 11.18 5.27 5.14
N PHE A 53 10.32 6.25 4.82
CA PHE A 53 9.27 6.03 3.85
C PHE A 53 9.80 5.75 2.42
N PHE A 54 10.84 6.45 1.98
CA PHE A 54 11.50 6.12 0.70
C PHE A 54 12.04 4.69 0.69
N ARG A 55 12.59 4.23 1.81
CA ARG A 55 13.10 2.86 1.94
C ARG A 55 11.99 1.82 1.81
N PHE A 56 10.82 2.04 2.41
CA PHE A 56 9.66 1.17 2.20
C PHE A 56 9.26 1.11 0.73
N SER A 57 9.12 2.27 0.07
CA SER A 57 8.71 2.30 -1.32
C SER A 57 9.76 1.69 -2.26
N GLN A 58 11.05 1.82 -1.96
CA GLN A 58 12.11 1.16 -2.72
C GLN A 58 12.00 -0.37 -2.61
N LEU A 59 11.81 -0.92 -1.41
CA LEU A 59 11.65 -2.36 -1.22
C LEU A 59 10.43 -2.92 -1.97
N ILE A 60 9.35 -2.14 -2.03
CA ILE A 60 8.14 -2.47 -2.79
C ILE A 60 8.44 -2.47 -4.30
N LEU A 61 9.17 -1.46 -4.80
CA LEU A 61 9.57 -1.41 -6.21
C LEU A 61 10.53 -2.52 -6.59
N ASP A 62 11.52 -2.84 -5.75
CA ASP A 62 12.46 -3.91 -5.99
C ASP A 62 11.71 -5.25 -6.12
N TYR A 63 10.75 -5.50 -5.24
CA TYR A 63 9.89 -6.67 -5.33
C TYR A 63 9.07 -6.71 -6.63
N LEU A 64 8.51 -5.58 -7.06
CA LEU A 64 7.78 -5.45 -8.32
C LEU A 64 8.68 -5.65 -9.56
N ASN A 65 9.94 -5.23 -9.51
CA ASN A 65 10.91 -5.47 -10.59
C ASN A 65 11.30 -6.95 -10.69
N GLU A 66 11.40 -7.64 -9.56
CA GLU A 66 11.73 -9.06 -9.49
C GLU A 66 10.54 -9.96 -9.89
N ASN A 67 9.30 -9.48 -9.83
CA ASN A 67 8.10 -10.29 -9.96
C ASN A 67 7.03 -9.62 -10.83
N ASN A 68 6.58 -10.29 -11.89
CA ASN A 68 5.43 -9.84 -12.69
C ASN A 68 4.10 -10.10 -11.97
N VAL A 69 3.73 -9.22 -11.05
CA VAL A 69 2.54 -9.34 -10.19
C VAL A 69 1.77 -8.03 -10.09
N ILE A 70 0.60 -8.08 -9.44
CA ILE A 70 -0.14 -6.90 -9.00
C ILE A 70 -0.07 -6.84 -7.48
N LEU A 71 0.48 -5.75 -6.94
CA LEU A 71 0.44 -5.51 -5.50
C LEU A 71 -0.90 -4.91 -5.09
N TYR A 72 -1.41 -5.38 -3.97
CA TYR A 72 -2.52 -4.82 -3.22
C TYR A 72 -1.98 -4.31 -1.88
N TYR A 73 -2.30 -3.07 -1.53
CA TYR A 73 -1.83 -2.44 -0.29
C TYR A 73 -2.99 -1.77 0.43
N TYR A 74 -3.27 -2.21 1.66
CA TYR A 74 -4.29 -1.61 2.52
C TYR A 74 -3.65 -0.69 3.56
N CYS A 75 -4.13 0.56 3.65
CA CYS A 75 -3.69 1.47 4.71
C CYS A 75 -4.39 1.12 6.02
N ASP A 76 -3.67 0.98 7.14
CA ASP A 76 -4.29 0.76 8.44
C ASP A 76 -4.98 2.03 9.00
N THR A 77 -5.86 1.82 9.98
CA THR A 77 -6.60 2.88 10.71
C THR A 77 -5.91 3.32 12.01
N SER A 78 -4.77 2.73 12.37
CA SER A 78 -4.04 3.00 13.60
C SER A 78 -3.67 4.48 13.68
N ASN A 79 -3.71 5.03 14.90
CA ASN A 79 -3.43 6.44 15.13
C ASN A 79 -2.03 6.83 14.66
N ILE A 80 -1.91 8.07 14.19
CA ILE A 80 -0.64 8.68 13.77
C ILE A 80 -0.49 10.06 14.38
N THR A 81 0.75 10.49 14.59
CA THR A 81 1.04 11.87 14.99
C THR A 81 0.86 12.81 13.80
N ILE A 82 -0.29 13.48 13.72
CA ILE A 82 -0.53 14.55 12.74
C ILE A 82 -0.28 15.91 13.40
N ARG A 83 0.38 16.83 12.69
CA ARG A 83 0.51 18.23 13.17
C ARG A 83 -0.88 18.85 13.36
N ASN A 84 -1.16 19.36 14.56
CA ASN A 84 -2.44 19.93 14.96
C ASN A 84 -2.91 21.11 14.10
N ASN A 85 -2.00 21.82 13.43
CA ASN A 85 -2.30 23.05 12.70
C ASN A 85 -2.87 22.81 11.28
N ARG A 86 -3.29 21.59 10.95
CA ARG A 86 -3.91 21.31 9.65
C ARG A 86 -5.35 21.82 9.62
N LYS A 87 -5.63 22.75 8.70
CA LYS A 87 -6.98 23.29 8.43
C LYS A 87 -8.02 22.21 8.11
N ARG A 88 -7.59 21.06 7.57
CA ARG A 88 -8.46 19.96 7.17
C ARG A 88 -8.20 18.74 8.05
N LYS A 89 -9.23 18.25 8.73
CA LYS A 89 -9.21 16.93 9.39
C LYS A 89 -9.06 15.86 8.30
N ILE A 90 -8.03 15.04 8.41
CA ILE A 90 -7.74 13.92 7.52
C ILE A 90 -7.64 12.68 8.40
N THR A 91 -8.22 11.55 7.97
CA THR A 91 -8.09 10.30 8.73
C THR A 91 -6.65 9.79 8.64
N PRO A 92 -6.17 9.01 9.62
CA PRO A 92 -4.86 8.35 9.53
C PRO A 92 -4.70 7.58 8.22
N GLN A 93 -5.74 6.85 7.83
CA GLN A 93 -5.77 6.06 6.61
C GLN A 93 -5.65 6.91 5.33
N GLU A 94 -6.45 7.98 5.21
CA GLU A 94 -6.37 8.90 4.06
C GLU A 94 -5.00 9.58 3.99
N PHE A 95 -4.41 9.90 5.15
CA PHE A 95 -3.06 10.46 5.21
C PHE A 95 -2.01 9.48 4.70
N ARG A 96 -2.04 8.22 5.16
CA ARG A 96 -1.12 7.16 4.70
C ARG A 96 -1.20 6.93 3.20
N SER A 97 -2.42 6.81 2.66
CA SER A 97 -2.65 6.63 1.23
C SER A 97 -2.03 7.77 0.43
N LYS A 98 -2.32 9.03 0.80
CA LYS A 98 -1.74 10.19 0.10
C LYS A 98 -0.23 10.29 0.24
N LEU A 99 0.30 9.98 1.43
CA LEU A 99 1.74 10.01 1.66
C LEU A 99 2.43 8.99 0.75
N PHE A 100 1.92 7.76 0.72
CA PHE A 100 2.42 6.70 -0.12
C PHE A 100 2.40 7.09 -1.61
N SER A 101 1.27 7.56 -2.14
CA SER A 101 1.18 7.98 -3.55
C SER A 101 2.19 9.06 -3.90
N ARG A 102 2.38 10.05 -3.01
CA ARG A 102 3.37 11.12 -3.23
C ARG A 102 4.81 10.63 -3.23
N ILE A 103 5.13 9.64 -2.41
CA ILE A 103 6.46 9.04 -2.39
C ILE A 103 6.67 8.20 -3.64
N PHE A 104 5.66 7.41 -4.03
CA PHE A 104 5.68 6.59 -5.23
C PHE A 104 5.87 7.42 -6.51
N GLU A 105 5.16 8.55 -6.63
CA GLU A 105 5.37 9.53 -7.69
C GLU A 105 6.83 10.05 -7.71
N LYS A 106 7.41 10.29 -6.53
CA LYS A 106 8.72 10.93 -6.40
C LYS A 106 9.91 10.00 -6.67
N ILE A 107 9.76 8.70 -6.41
CA ILE A 107 10.80 7.70 -6.73
C ILE A 107 10.85 7.34 -8.22
N ASN A 108 10.08 8.04 -9.06
CA ASN A 108 10.13 7.96 -10.52
C ASN A 108 10.02 6.52 -11.03
N SER A 109 8.96 5.82 -10.59
CA SER A 109 8.61 4.47 -11.00
C SER A 109 8.07 4.44 -12.44
N GLN A 110 8.87 4.87 -13.42
CA GLN A 110 8.41 5.08 -14.80
C GLN A 110 7.80 3.82 -15.43
N ASP A 111 8.07 2.64 -14.90
CA ASP A 111 7.55 1.38 -15.43
C ASP A 111 6.32 0.87 -14.65
N PHE A 112 5.99 1.51 -13.53
CA PHE A 112 4.90 1.10 -12.65
C PHE A 112 3.80 2.14 -12.56
N ILE A 113 2.58 1.67 -12.35
CA ILE A 113 1.40 2.49 -12.10
C ILE A 113 0.89 2.14 -10.72
N GLU A 114 0.77 3.15 -9.86
CA GLU A 114 -0.06 3.10 -8.67
C GLU A 114 -1.47 3.58 -9.01
N LYS A 115 -2.46 2.85 -8.55
CA LYS A 115 -3.88 3.21 -8.60
C LYS A 115 -4.45 3.21 -7.18
N PRO A 116 -4.52 4.38 -6.51
CA PRO A 116 -5.25 4.52 -5.28
C PRO A 116 -6.75 4.25 -5.50
N ILE A 117 -7.34 3.47 -4.60
CA ILE A 117 -8.75 3.12 -4.59
C ILE A 117 -9.32 3.57 -3.24
N LYS A 118 -10.34 4.41 -3.31
CA LYS A 118 -11.17 4.75 -2.18
C LYS A 118 -12.44 3.90 -2.25
N ILE A 119 -12.64 3.10 -1.22
CA ILE A 119 -13.82 2.26 -1.05
C ILE A 119 -14.70 2.93 0.02
N ASN A 120 -16.00 3.01 -0.24
CA ASN A 120 -16.95 3.63 0.68
C ASN A 120 -17.76 2.53 1.35
N ASP A 121 -17.43 2.21 2.60
CA ASP A 121 -18.22 1.33 3.45
C ASP A 121 -19.17 2.20 4.29
N PRO A 122 -20.50 2.05 4.16
CA PRO A 122 -21.48 2.80 4.96
C PRO A 122 -21.37 2.56 6.47
N GLU A 123 -20.91 1.38 6.90
CA GLU A 123 -20.82 0.97 8.30
C GLU A 123 -19.47 1.33 8.91
N ASN A 124 -18.37 1.09 8.18
CA ASN A 124 -17.01 1.24 8.70
C ASN A 124 -16.26 2.48 8.17
N GLY A 125 -16.89 3.26 7.29
CA GLY A 125 -16.35 4.49 6.73
C GLY A 125 -15.54 4.28 5.44
N HIS A 126 -14.63 5.20 5.15
CA HIS A 126 -13.84 5.12 3.91
C HIS A 126 -12.61 4.25 4.11
N HIS A 127 -12.48 3.20 3.31
CA HIS A 127 -11.27 2.38 3.23
C HIS A 127 -10.37 2.90 2.11
N TYR A 128 -9.06 2.97 2.38
CA TYR A 128 -8.06 3.38 1.40
C TYR A 128 -7.12 2.21 1.12
N THR A 129 -7.15 1.76 -0.12
CA THR A 129 -6.25 0.74 -0.66
C THR A 129 -5.60 1.26 -1.93
N SER A 130 -4.51 0.63 -2.37
CA SER A 130 -3.85 0.92 -3.64
C SER A 130 -3.53 -0.37 -4.36
N LEU A 131 -3.70 -0.38 -5.68
CA LEU A 131 -3.15 -1.40 -6.57
C LEU A 131 -1.89 -0.85 -7.23
N ILE A 132 -0.85 -1.67 -7.37
CA ILE A 132 0.39 -1.29 -8.06
C ILE A 132 0.81 -2.40 -9.01
N CYS A 133 1.12 -2.05 -10.26
CA CYS A 133 1.60 -3.03 -11.23
C CYS A 133 2.50 -2.40 -12.28
N HIS A 134 3.19 -3.25 -13.06
CA HIS A 134 3.87 -2.82 -14.28
C HIS A 134 2.86 -2.23 -15.28
N LYS A 135 3.26 -1.22 -16.05
CA LYS A 135 2.40 -0.51 -17.03
C LYS A 135 1.72 -1.44 -18.03
N GLU A 136 2.39 -2.53 -18.40
CA GLU A 136 1.85 -3.55 -19.31
C GLU A 136 0.59 -4.22 -18.77
N ASN A 137 0.48 -4.36 -17.44
CA ASN A 137 -0.65 -4.98 -16.76
C ASN A 137 -1.78 -3.99 -16.45
N PHE A 138 -1.70 -2.73 -16.90
CA PHE A 138 -2.66 -1.68 -16.54
C PHE A 138 -4.12 -2.04 -16.90
N LYS A 139 -4.34 -2.67 -18.06
CA LYS A 139 -5.69 -3.11 -18.45
C LYS A 139 -6.26 -4.16 -17.49
N LEU A 140 -5.40 -4.99 -16.92
CA LEU A 140 -5.79 -6.02 -15.94
C LEU A 140 -6.06 -5.40 -14.57
N LEU A 141 -5.22 -4.45 -14.15
CA LEU A 141 -5.42 -3.65 -12.95
C LEU A 141 -6.81 -2.98 -12.94
N LEU A 142 -7.24 -2.39 -14.07
CA LEU A 142 -8.57 -1.77 -14.17
C LEU A 142 -9.72 -2.77 -14.01
N LYS A 143 -9.53 -4.02 -14.45
CA LYS A 143 -10.53 -5.09 -14.25
C LYS A 143 -10.61 -5.48 -12.78
N ILE A 144 -9.47 -5.65 -12.11
CA ILE A 144 -9.40 -5.98 -10.68
C ILE A 144 -10.00 -4.85 -9.85
N GLU A 145 -9.68 -3.59 -10.14
CA GLU A 145 -10.29 -2.43 -9.46
C GLU A 145 -11.82 -2.46 -9.55
N LYS A 146 -12.35 -2.75 -10.75
CA LYS A 146 -13.79 -2.83 -10.96
C LYS A 146 -14.42 -3.95 -10.14
N ASP A 147 -13.79 -5.12 -10.12
CA ASP A 147 -14.30 -6.29 -9.43
C ASP A 147 -14.26 -6.06 -7.90
N LEU A 148 -13.16 -5.54 -7.35
CA LEU A 148 -13.02 -5.17 -5.93
C LEU A 148 -14.12 -4.19 -5.47
N LYS A 149 -14.46 -3.20 -6.30
CA LYS A 149 -15.57 -2.26 -5.99
C LYS A 149 -16.97 -2.87 -6.10
N SER A 150 -17.10 -4.03 -6.76
CA SER A 150 -18.39 -4.67 -7.03
C SER A 150 -18.75 -5.77 -6.03
N THR A 151 -17.77 -6.31 -5.31
CA THR A 151 -17.95 -7.39 -4.33
C THR A 151 -18.59 -6.91 -3.01
N GLU A 152 -18.70 -5.60 -2.80
CA GLU A 152 -19.26 -5.00 -1.57
C GLU A 152 -20.72 -4.53 -1.71
N LYS A 153 -21.56 -5.34 -2.39
CA LYS A 153 -23.02 -5.14 -2.43
C LYS A 153 -23.75 -6.06 -1.47
#